data_AF-A0A1H8DPV6-F1
#
_entry.id   AF-A0A1H8DPV6-F1
#
_cell.length_a   1.000
_cell.length_b   1.000
_cell.length_c   1.000
_cell.angle_alpha   90.00
_cell.angle_beta   90.00
_cell.angle_gamma   90.00
#
_symmetry.space_group_name_H-M   'P 1'
#
loop_
_entity.id
_entity.type
_entity.pdbx_description
1 polymer ?
#
loop_
_entity_poly.entity_id
_entity_poly.type
_entity_poly.pdbx_seq_one_letter_code
_entity_poly.pdbx_strand_id
1 'polypeptide(L)'
;MDKRIILAVAGAGKTYTLCNCLNPNERNMILAFTNRNIYNIQRELIKNYGTLPKYTKIMTFHSFIYQFCIQPFLPSIFKIFQTEPFNIEGVSMKDPPENKKFNPYYIKQDYLGHYIDKNNKFFCGRLSELILYLNKKSKKNEKFIHKITSRFLIFFDNILIDEFQDFRKNDYNFLILFLKQINNVTLVGDYYQHSVNGQNNFGKPFTDKINSYEKYIQLLQDNKFYTDTSSLINSRRCSINICDFVNSKLNIPIKSADINTGNIIKVSAKNIDDILSNNSIKKLILQKPSNGNYSFNYISWGNSKGDTYDKTCVILTDKTDNILEDNFEVKNISQIIRNKLYVALTRSKGDVYIIQKKLFDSVKNNYIIKQ
;
A
#
# COMPACT_ATOMS: atom_id res chain seq x y z
N MET A 1 -17.27 -20.90 -4.10
CA MET A 1 -16.07 -20.18 -3.63
C MET A 1 -16.33 -18.70 -3.84
N ASP A 2 -16.25 -17.89 -2.79
CA ASP A 2 -16.50 -16.44 -2.87
C ASP A 2 -15.16 -15.71 -2.67
N LYS A 3 -14.39 -15.63 -3.76
CA LYS A 3 -13.10 -14.93 -3.78
C LYS A 3 -13.23 -13.72 -4.68
N ARG A 4 -13.35 -12.55 -4.09
CA ARG A 4 -13.51 -11.30 -4.82
C ARG A 4 -12.40 -10.32 -4.50
N ILE A 5 -12.03 -9.55 -5.51
CA ILE A 5 -11.22 -8.36 -5.38
C ILE A 5 -11.98 -7.17 -5.96
N ILE A 6 -12.14 -6.13 -5.14
CA ILE A 6 -12.78 -4.88 -5.53
C ILE A 6 -11.68 -3.88 -5.85
N LEU A 7 -11.55 -3.53 -7.13
CA LEU A 7 -10.62 -2.52 -7.62
C LEU A 7 -11.31 -1.16 -7.56
N ALA A 8 -10.70 -0.26 -6.80
CA ALA A 8 -11.25 1.03 -6.43
C ALA A 8 -10.39 2.18 -6.94
N VAL A 9 -10.97 3.37 -6.92
CA VAL A 9 -10.24 4.64 -7.10
C VAL A 9 -10.07 5.38 -5.77
N ALA A 10 -9.30 6.47 -5.81
CA ALA A 10 -8.95 7.26 -4.66
C ALA A 10 -10.20 7.87 -4.03
N GLY A 11 -10.36 7.66 -2.72
CA GLY A 11 -11.49 8.22 -1.97
C GLY A 11 -12.83 7.53 -2.23
N ALA A 12 -12.88 6.39 -2.93
CA ALA A 12 -14.13 5.66 -3.17
C ALA A 12 -14.72 4.95 -1.93
N GLY A 13 -13.99 4.91 -0.82
CA GLY A 13 -14.44 4.26 0.41
C GLY A 13 -14.04 2.78 0.51
N LYS A 14 -12.79 2.44 0.16
CA LYS A 14 -12.23 1.08 0.27
C LYS A 14 -12.45 0.46 1.65
N THR A 15 -11.92 1.12 2.69
CA THR A 15 -12.03 0.67 4.08
C THR A 15 -13.50 0.58 4.55
N TYR A 16 -14.33 1.57 4.19
CA TYR A 16 -15.78 1.55 4.46
C TYR A 16 -16.46 0.33 3.84
N THR A 17 -16.21 0.07 2.56
CA THR A 17 -16.78 -1.07 1.83
C THR A 17 -16.34 -2.39 2.43
N LEU A 18 -15.05 -2.52 2.76
CA LEU A 18 -14.50 -3.70 3.41
C LEU A 18 -15.17 -3.97 4.76
N CYS A 19 -15.41 -2.93 5.57
CA CYS A 19 -16.07 -3.04 6.88
C CYS A 19 -17.57 -3.36 6.77
N ASN A 20 -18.25 -2.91 5.71
CA ASN A 20 -19.67 -3.21 5.48
C ASN A 20 -19.92 -4.57 4.84
N CYS A 21 -18.91 -5.12 4.17
CA CYS A 21 -18.95 -6.47 3.64
C CYS A 21 -18.78 -7.55 4.72
N LEU A 22 -18.41 -7.15 5.93
CA LEU A 22 -18.13 -8.06 7.04
C LEU A 22 -19.44 -8.55 7.67
N ASN A 23 -19.56 -9.86 7.88
CA ASN A 23 -20.61 -10.42 8.73
C ASN A 23 -20.10 -10.47 10.19
N PRO A 24 -20.69 -9.70 11.13
CA PRO A 24 -20.19 -9.62 12.50
C PRO A 24 -20.38 -10.92 13.31
N ASN A 25 -21.22 -11.84 12.83
CA ASN A 25 -21.48 -13.14 13.45
C ASN A 25 -20.52 -14.25 12.99
N GLU A 26 -19.69 -13.98 11.99
CA GLU A 26 -18.67 -14.90 11.49
C GLU A 26 -17.29 -14.54 12.03
N ARG A 27 -16.35 -15.50 11.99
CA ARG A 27 -14.98 -15.28 12.48
C ARG A 27 -14.14 -14.63 11.38
N ASN A 28 -13.87 -13.35 11.54
CA ASN A 28 -13.23 -12.52 10.52
C ASN A 28 -11.76 -12.25 10.85
N MET A 29 -10.88 -12.43 9.86
CA MET A 29 -9.52 -11.87 9.87
C MET A 29 -9.44 -10.68 8.94
N ILE A 30 -9.08 -9.50 9.45
CA ILE A 30 -8.78 -8.33 8.62
C ILE A 30 -7.28 -8.03 8.66
N LEU A 31 -6.67 -7.97 7.47
CA LEU A 31 -5.26 -7.64 7.31
C LEU A 31 -5.09 -6.31 6.58
N ALA A 32 -4.10 -5.53 7.02
CA ALA A 32 -3.59 -4.37 6.29
C ALA A 32 -2.07 -4.26 6.46
N PHE A 33 -1.43 -3.42 5.66
CA PHE A 33 0.03 -3.32 5.67
C PHE A 33 0.58 -2.45 6.81
N THR A 34 -0.09 -1.33 7.13
CA THR A 34 0.41 -0.33 8.10
C THR A 34 -0.48 -0.21 9.34
N ASN A 35 0.11 0.19 10.47
CA ASN A 35 -0.64 0.49 11.70
C ASN A 35 -1.70 1.59 11.50
N ARG A 36 -1.44 2.54 10.59
CA ARG A 36 -2.40 3.59 10.24
C ARG A 36 -3.64 3.02 9.56
N ASN A 37 -3.46 2.06 8.65
CA ASN A 37 -4.60 1.36 8.05
C ASN A 37 -5.39 0.57 9.10
N ILE A 38 -4.70 -0.14 10.01
CA ILE A 38 -5.35 -0.87 11.11
C ILE A 38 -6.21 0.06 11.98
N TYR A 39 -5.66 1.20 12.38
CA TYR A 39 -6.41 2.20 13.15
C TYR A 39 -7.65 2.71 12.40
N ASN A 40 -7.52 2.99 11.10
CA ASN A 40 -8.65 3.45 10.29
C ASN A 40 -9.74 2.36 10.16
N ILE A 41 -9.35 1.10 9.97
CA ILE A 41 -10.28 -0.04 9.94
C ILE A 41 -11.01 -0.17 11.27
N GLN A 42 -10.30 -0.12 12.40
CA GLN A 42 -10.90 -0.20 13.73
C GLN A 42 -11.92 0.92 13.96
N ARG A 43 -11.58 2.16 13.61
CA ARG A 43 -12.49 3.29 13.72
C ARG A 43 -13.75 3.11 12.87
N GLU A 44 -13.59 2.64 11.64
CA GLU A 44 -14.73 2.43 10.74
C GLU A 44 -15.65 1.32 11.25
N LEU A 45 -15.09 0.23 11.78
CA LEU A 45 -15.89 -0.84 12.40
C LEU A 45 -16.62 -0.36 13.65
N ILE A 46 -15.97 0.39 14.53
CA ILE A 46 -16.62 0.96 15.72
C ILE A 46 -17.74 1.92 15.31
N LYS A 47 -17.52 2.73 14.25
CA LYS A 47 -18.55 3.61 13.72
C LYS A 47 -19.76 2.84 13.18
N ASN A 48 -19.53 1.72 12.50
CA ASN A 48 -20.60 0.95 11.85
C ASN A 48 -21.36 0.05 12.83
N TYR A 49 -20.68 -0.52 13.82
CA TYR A 49 -21.25 -1.53 14.74
C TYR A 49 -21.36 -1.04 16.20
N GLY A 50 -21.02 0.21 16.48
CA GLY A 50 -20.95 0.80 17.83
C GLY A 50 -19.76 0.32 18.66
N THR A 51 -19.27 -0.89 18.40
CA THR A 51 -18.11 -1.51 19.05
C THR A 51 -17.32 -2.32 18.03
N LEU A 52 -16.13 -2.80 18.39
CA LEU A 52 -15.42 -3.75 17.56
C LEU A 52 -16.16 -5.10 17.57
N PRO A 53 -16.57 -5.68 16.42
CA PRO A 53 -17.30 -6.94 16.40
C PRO A 53 -16.50 -8.06 17.11
N LYS A 54 -17.18 -8.78 18.00
CA LYS A 54 -16.57 -9.77 18.90
C LYS A 54 -15.72 -10.83 18.19
N TYR A 55 -16.17 -11.27 17.01
CA TYR A 55 -15.53 -12.34 16.23
C TYR A 55 -14.57 -11.82 15.17
N THR A 56 -14.14 -10.57 15.26
CA THR A 56 -13.25 -9.95 14.27
C THR A 56 -11.87 -9.68 14.86
N LYS A 57 -10.84 -10.28 14.25
CA LYS A 57 -9.44 -9.99 14.54
C LYS A 57 -8.84 -9.10 13.47
N ILE A 58 -8.13 -8.06 13.88
CA ILE A 58 -7.50 -7.08 12.99
C ILE A 58 -6.02 -7.01 13.34
N MET A 59 -5.14 -7.14 12.35
CA MET A 59 -3.69 -7.00 12.57
C MET A 59 -2.94 -6.63 11.30
N THR A 60 -1.72 -6.11 11.46
CA THR A 60 -0.85 -5.94 10.31
C THR A 60 -0.46 -7.28 9.72
N PHE A 61 -0.25 -7.32 8.40
CA PHE A 61 0.14 -8.52 7.67
C PHE A 61 1.41 -9.19 8.23
N HIS A 62 2.43 -8.42 8.59
CA HIS A 62 3.65 -8.98 9.17
C HIS A 62 3.42 -9.57 10.56
N SER A 63 2.52 -8.97 11.36
CA SER A 63 2.10 -9.56 12.63
C SER A 63 1.36 -10.89 12.42
N PHE A 64 0.48 -10.95 11.41
CA PHE A 64 -0.17 -12.20 11.01
C PHE A 64 0.84 -13.27 10.64
N ILE A 65 1.80 -12.96 9.77
CA ILE A 65 2.83 -13.92 9.40
C ILE A 65 3.60 -14.41 10.63
N TYR A 66 4.11 -13.51 11.45
CA TYR A 66 4.93 -13.90 12.59
C TYR A 66 4.12 -14.70 13.63
N GLN A 67 3.02 -14.12 14.14
CA GLN A 67 2.26 -14.69 15.26
C GLN A 67 1.42 -15.90 14.85
N PHE A 68 0.89 -15.92 13.61
CA PHE A 68 -0.02 -16.98 13.17
C PHE A 68 0.68 -18.05 12.33
N CYS A 69 1.59 -17.65 11.45
CA CYS A 69 2.18 -18.54 10.44
C CYS A 69 3.57 -19.08 10.80
N ILE A 70 4.31 -18.44 11.72
CA ILE A 70 5.68 -18.83 12.10
C ILE A 70 5.73 -19.34 13.53
N GLN A 71 5.30 -18.53 14.50
CA GLN A 71 5.45 -18.84 15.93
C GLN A 71 4.89 -20.21 16.34
N PRO A 72 3.68 -20.62 15.91
CA PRO A 72 3.14 -21.94 16.27
C PRO A 72 3.92 -23.12 15.67
N PHE A 73 4.79 -22.87 14.69
CA PHE A 73 5.51 -23.89 13.94
C PHE A 73 7.02 -23.83 14.17
N LEU A 74 7.52 -23.07 15.15
CA LEU A 74 8.96 -22.99 15.48
C LEU A 74 9.64 -24.36 15.61
N PRO A 75 9.07 -25.36 16.31
CA PRO A 75 9.69 -26.70 16.37
C PRO A 75 9.87 -27.35 14.99
N SER A 76 8.89 -27.18 14.10
CA SER A 76 9.00 -27.68 12.72
C SER A 76 10.05 -26.91 11.91
N ILE A 77 10.17 -25.59 12.14
CA ILE A 77 11.15 -24.74 11.47
C ILE A 77 12.57 -25.15 11.89
N PHE A 78 12.84 -25.28 13.19
CA PHE A 78 14.13 -25.75 13.70
C PHE A 78 14.53 -27.12 13.11
N LYS A 79 13.59 -28.06 13.06
CA LYS A 79 13.80 -29.36 12.43
C LYS A 79 14.16 -29.27 10.95
N ILE A 80 13.49 -28.39 10.18
CA ILE A 80 13.76 -28.21 8.74
C ILE A 80 15.16 -27.62 8.50
N PHE A 81 15.58 -26.68 9.35
CA PHE A 81 16.92 -26.06 9.27
C PHE A 81 18.01 -26.86 10.00
N GLN A 82 17.67 -28.01 10.62
CA GLN A 82 18.60 -28.83 11.39
C GLN A 82 19.37 -28.01 12.44
N THR A 83 18.64 -27.13 13.12
CA THR A 83 19.19 -26.23 14.15
C THR A 83 18.60 -26.60 15.50
N GLU A 84 19.42 -26.62 16.55
CA GLU A 84 18.94 -26.83 17.91
C GLU A 84 17.93 -25.73 18.30
N PRO A 85 16.82 -26.05 18.98
CA PRO A 85 15.85 -25.05 19.40
C PRO A 85 16.45 -24.00 20.34
N PHE A 86 16.09 -22.74 20.14
CA PHE A 86 16.45 -21.62 21.02
C PHE A 86 15.31 -20.60 21.12
N ASN A 87 15.42 -19.65 22.07
CA ASN A 87 14.38 -18.65 22.26
C ASN A 87 14.37 -17.61 21.14
N ILE A 88 13.18 -17.34 20.58
CA ILE A 88 12.97 -16.31 19.56
C ILE A 88 12.38 -15.07 20.23
N GLU A 89 13.06 -13.94 20.08
CA GLU A 89 12.77 -12.68 20.80
C GLU A 89 11.83 -11.72 20.03
N GLY A 90 11.20 -12.19 18.95
CA GLY A 90 10.24 -11.41 18.17
C GLY A 90 10.67 -11.11 16.74
N VAL A 91 10.35 -9.90 16.28
CA VAL A 91 10.60 -9.40 14.91
C VAL A 91 11.50 -8.17 14.95
N SER A 92 12.48 -8.14 14.05
CA SER A 92 13.41 -7.04 13.82
C SER A 92 12.97 -6.21 12.63
N MET A 93 12.92 -4.89 12.78
CA MET A 93 12.66 -3.96 11.67
C MET A 93 13.93 -3.58 10.90
N LYS A 94 15.08 -4.18 11.27
CA LYS A 94 16.35 -3.97 10.56
C LYS A 94 16.28 -4.61 9.18
N ASP A 95 16.88 -3.94 8.20
CA ASP A 95 17.09 -4.55 6.90
C ASP A 95 18.10 -5.68 7.03
N PRO A 96 17.80 -6.86 6.46
CA PRO A 96 18.71 -7.98 6.53
C PRO A 96 19.93 -7.76 5.62
N PRO A 97 21.08 -8.41 5.91
CA PRO A 97 22.26 -8.35 5.04
C PRO A 97 21.92 -8.77 3.60
N GLU A 98 22.25 -7.94 2.62
CA GLU A 98 21.97 -8.21 1.21
C GLU A 98 23.07 -9.07 0.58
N ASN A 99 22.69 -9.88 -0.42
CA ASN A 99 23.61 -10.65 -1.24
C ASN A 99 24.34 -9.75 -2.24
N LYS A 100 25.25 -8.91 -1.74
CA LYS A 100 26.14 -8.05 -2.53
C LYS A 100 27.52 -8.68 -2.63
N LYS A 101 28.25 -8.36 -3.70
CA LYS A 101 29.63 -8.84 -3.93
C LYS A 101 30.47 -8.49 -2.69
N PHE A 102 31.00 -9.51 -2.01
CA PHE A 102 31.78 -9.41 -0.76
C PHE A 102 31.03 -8.80 0.45
N ASN A 103 29.81 -9.23 0.75
CA ASN A 103 29.19 -8.97 2.06
C ASN A 103 29.45 -10.13 3.04
N PRO A 104 30.41 -10.02 3.98
CA PRO A 104 30.72 -11.10 4.93
C PRO A 104 29.57 -11.40 5.91
N TYR A 105 28.62 -10.47 6.06
CA TYR A 105 27.45 -10.65 6.92
C TYR A 105 26.28 -11.36 6.22
N TYR A 106 26.40 -11.65 4.92
CA TYR A 106 25.35 -12.35 4.19
C TYR A 106 25.36 -13.85 4.50
N ILE A 107 24.28 -14.32 5.12
CA ILE A 107 24.02 -15.75 5.33
C ILE A 107 23.11 -16.23 4.20
N LYS A 108 23.37 -17.42 3.63
CA LYS A 108 22.54 -17.99 2.56
C LYS A 108 21.19 -18.49 3.09
N GLN A 109 20.15 -18.43 2.25
CA GLN A 109 18.75 -18.79 2.59
C GLN A 109 18.54 -20.19 3.16
N ASP A 110 19.49 -21.11 2.97
CA ASP A 110 19.45 -22.46 3.50
C ASP A 110 19.79 -22.58 4.99
N TYR A 111 20.26 -21.49 5.60
CA TYR A 111 20.57 -21.42 7.02
C TYR A 111 19.57 -20.51 7.74
N LEU A 112 19.17 -20.90 8.96
CA LEU A 112 18.21 -20.13 9.75
C LEU A 112 18.67 -18.69 10.04
N GLY A 113 19.99 -18.48 10.17
CA GLY A 113 20.59 -17.15 10.33
C GLY A 113 20.34 -16.18 9.17
N HIS A 114 19.89 -16.67 8.00
CA HIS A 114 19.38 -15.80 6.95
C HIS A 114 18.11 -15.05 7.38
N TYR A 115 17.29 -15.66 8.23
CA TYR A 115 15.98 -15.12 8.60
C TYR A 115 15.98 -14.40 9.94
N ILE A 116 17.04 -14.54 10.74
CA ILE A 116 17.11 -14.09 12.13
C ILE A 116 18.32 -13.18 12.35
N ASP A 117 18.16 -12.13 13.15
CA ASP A 117 19.23 -11.23 13.55
C ASP A 117 20.02 -11.74 14.76
N LYS A 118 21.13 -11.07 15.09
CA LYS A 118 21.98 -11.45 16.24
C LYS A 118 21.30 -11.46 17.61
N ASN A 119 20.10 -10.89 17.72
CA ASN A 119 19.30 -10.84 18.94
C ASN A 119 18.15 -11.86 18.91
N ASN A 120 18.25 -12.90 18.07
CA ASN A 120 17.22 -13.93 17.90
C ASN A 120 15.85 -13.40 17.45
N LYS A 121 15.82 -12.29 16.70
CA LYS A 121 14.59 -11.73 16.13
C LYS A 121 14.51 -11.99 14.63
N PHE A 122 13.36 -12.41 14.13
CA PHE A 122 13.17 -12.58 12.69
C PHE A 122 13.19 -11.24 11.96
N PHE A 123 13.89 -11.15 10.83
CA PHE A 123 13.82 -9.96 9.97
C PHE A 123 12.42 -9.83 9.37
N CYS A 124 11.75 -8.70 9.64
CA CYS A 124 10.42 -8.40 9.12
C CYS A 124 10.35 -8.58 7.59
N GLY A 125 11.34 -8.06 6.86
CA GLY A 125 11.43 -8.14 5.40
C GLY A 125 11.67 -9.54 4.82
N ARG A 126 11.95 -10.57 5.66
CA ARG A 126 12.16 -11.97 5.22
C ARG A 126 11.08 -12.93 5.73
N LEU A 127 10.06 -12.44 6.43
CA LEU A 127 9.02 -13.29 7.01
C LEU A 127 8.25 -14.10 5.95
N SER A 128 7.77 -13.44 4.89
CA SER A 128 7.10 -14.14 3.77
C SER A 128 8.05 -15.06 3.01
N GLU A 129 9.31 -14.65 2.87
CA GLU A 129 10.35 -15.47 2.22
C GLU A 129 10.58 -16.78 2.96
N LEU A 130 10.65 -16.73 4.29
CA LEU A 130 10.79 -17.91 5.15
C LEU A 130 9.67 -18.90 4.88
N ILE A 131 8.42 -18.47 4.85
CA ILE A 131 7.28 -19.36 4.60
C ILE A 131 7.38 -20.00 3.21
N LEU A 132 7.72 -19.22 2.19
CA LEU A 132 7.88 -19.73 0.83
C LEU A 132 9.01 -20.76 0.74
N TYR A 133 10.13 -20.50 1.43
CA TYR A 133 11.25 -21.44 1.54
C TYR A 133 10.83 -22.74 2.22
N LEU A 134 10.19 -22.66 3.39
CA LEU A 134 9.70 -23.81 4.15
C LEU A 134 8.70 -24.63 3.32
N ASN A 135 7.81 -23.96 2.60
CA ASN A 135 6.85 -24.61 1.71
C ASN A 135 7.54 -25.34 0.55
N LYS A 136 8.62 -24.77 -0.01
CA LYS A 136 9.43 -25.42 -1.05
C LYS A 136 10.15 -26.66 -0.51
N LYS A 137 10.73 -26.58 0.70
CA LYS A 137 11.45 -27.69 1.36
C LYS A 137 10.55 -28.79 1.91
N SER A 138 9.28 -28.48 2.16
CA SER A 138 8.29 -29.46 2.63
C SER A 138 8.00 -30.54 1.57
N LYS A 139 7.78 -31.78 2.04
CA LYS A 139 7.34 -32.91 1.21
C LYS A 139 6.06 -32.57 0.44
N LYS A 140 5.85 -33.23 -0.71
CA LYS A 140 4.73 -32.93 -1.63
C LYS A 140 3.37 -33.00 -0.94
N ASN A 141 3.16 -33.96 -0.04
CA ASN A 141 1.87 -34.20 0.63
C ASN A 141 1.73 -33.43 1.97
N GLU A 142 2.78 -32.75 2.43
CA GLU A 142 2.81 -32.07 3.73
C GLU A 142 3.34 -30.64 3.60
N LYS A 143 2.84 -29.93 2.59
CA LYS A 143 3.26 -28.55 2.32
C LYS A 143 3.03 -27.66 3.53
N PHE A 144 4.03 -26.84 3.88
CA PHE A 144 3.96 -25.91 5.00
C PHE A 144 2.74 -24.98 4.91
N ILE A 145 2.34 -24.59 3.69
CA ILE A 145 1.14 -23.77 3.51
C ILE A 145 -0.13 -24.49 4.00
N HIS A 146 -0.26 -25.80 3.82
CA HIS A 146 -1.44 -26.54 4.27
C HIS A 146 -1.55 -26.54 5.80
N LYS A 147 -0.43 -26.53 6.53
CA LYS A 147 -0.43 -26.40 8.00
C LYS A 147 -0.96 -25.04 8.44
N ILE A 148 -0.51 -23.98 7.78
CA ILE A 148 -0.97 -22.61 8.04
C ILE A 148 -2.46 -22.48 7.73
N THR A 149 -2.91 -22.98 6.57
CA THR A 149 -4.30 -22.81 6.13
C THR A 149 -5.26 -23.68 6.91
N SER A 150 -4.89 -24.91 7.27
CA SER A 150 -5.70 -25.76 8.16
C SER A 150 -5.89 -25.09 9.51
N ARG A 151 -4.81 -24.50 10.06
CA ARG A 151 -4.91 -23.70 11.29
C ARG A 151 -5.81 -22.48 11.09
N PHE A 152 -5.68 -21.77 9.98
CA PHE A 152 -6.50 -20.60 9.67
C PHE A 152 -8.00 -20.93 9.72
N LEU A 153 -8.41 -22.00 9.06
CA LEU A 153 -9.80 -22.45 8.98
C LEU A 153 -10.39 -22.90 10.33
N ILE A 154 -9.54 -23.27 11.30
CA ILE A 154 -9.98 -23.54 12.69
C ILE A 154 -10.43 -22.26 13.38
N PHE A 155 -9.85 -21.10 13.07
CA PHE A 155 -10.09 -19.85 13.79
C PHE A 155 -10.91 -18.82 13.03
N PHE A 156 -10.93 -18.88 11.70
CA PHE A 156 -11.51 -17.85 10.84
C PHE A 156 -12.29 -18.46 9.69
N ASP A 157 -13.45 -17.86 9.43
CA ASP A 157 -14.32 -18.19 8.31
C ASP A 157 -13.99 -17.29 7.11
N ASN A 158 -13.60 -16.03 7.38
CA ASN A 158 -13.35 -15.01 6.36
C ASN A 158 -11.97 -14.38 6.49
N ILE A 159 -11.40 -14.01 5.34
CA ILE A 159 -10.28 -13.08 5.27
C ILE A 159 -10.62 -11.86 4.42
N LEU A 160 -10.38 -10.69 5.01
CA LEU A 160 -10.54 -9.40 4.36
C LEU A 160 -9.19 -8.68 4.33
N ILE A 161 -8.81 -8.11 3.19
CA ILE A 161 -7.51 -7.44 3.03
C ILE A 161 -7.70 -6.07 2.39
N ASP A 162 -7.29 -5.02 3.11
CA ASP A 162 -7.26 -3.64 2.60
C ASP A 162 -5.91 -3.34 1.92
N GLU A 163 -5.93 -2.39 0.97
CA GLU A 163 -4.77 -1.96 0.18
C GLU A 163 -3.97 -3.13 -0.45
N PHE A 164 -4.68 -4.09 -1.07
CA PHE A 164 -4.07 -5.32 -1.61
C PHE A 164 -2.93 -5.08 -2.62
N GLN A 165 -2.94 -3.95 -3.33
CA GLN A 165 -1.88 -3.58 -4.26
C GLN A 165 -0.53 -3.27 -3.57
N ASP A 166 -0.52 -3.05 -2.25
CA ASP A 166 0.71 -2.76 -1.50
C ASP A 166 1.54 -4.01 -1.21
N PHE A 167 0.97 -5.22 -1.38
CA PHE A 167 1.72 -6.47 -1.20
C PHE A 167 2.61 -6.76 -2.41
N ARG A 168 3.91 -6.92 -2.16
CA ARG A 168 4.94 -7.05 -3.20
C ARG A 168 5.84 -8.26 -2.99
N LYS A 169 6.51 -8.68 -4.07
CA LYS A 169 7.56 -9.71 -4.05
C LYS A 169 7.11 -10.96 -3.28
N ASN A 170 7.78 -11.29 -2.18
CA ASN A 170 7.50 -12.48 -1.38
C ASN A 170 6.16 -12.38 -0.64
N ASP A 171 5.75 -11.20 -0.21
CA ASP A 171 4.45 -10.98 0.44
C ASP A 171 3.30 -11.30 -0.51
N TYR A 172 3.40 -10.81 -1.76
CA TYR A 172 2.44 -11.13 -2.81
C TYR A 172 2.39 -12.64 -3.11
N ASN A 173 3.56 -13.27 -3.27
CA ASN A 173 3.65 -14.70 -3.57
C ASN A 173 3.04 -15.54 -2.43
N PHE A 174 3.32 -15.19 -1.17
CA PHE A 174 2.74 -15.85 -0.02
C PHE A 174 1.22 -15.67 0.01
N LEU A 175 0.72 -14.44 -0.15
CA LEU A 175 -0.73 -14.19 -0.14
C LEU A 175 -1.47 -14.96 -1.22
N ILE A 176 -0.99 -14.97 -2.45
CA ILE A 176 -1.63 -15.74 -3.53
C ILE A 176 -1.63 -17.24 -3.20
N LEU A 177 -0.53 -17.77 -2.68
CA LEU A 177 -0.43 -19.18 -2.28
C LEU A 177 -1.42 -19.51 -1.14
N PHE A 178 -1.53 -18.62 -0.15
CA PHE A 178 -2.40 -18.75 1.01
C PHE A 178 -3.88 -18.63 0.66
N LEU A 179 -4.27 -17.55 -0.03
CA LEU A 179 -5.66 -17.26 -0.40
C LEU A 179 -6.24 -18.28 -1.38
N LYS A 180 -5.39 -18.97 -2.17
CA LYS A 180 -5.84 -20.10 -2.99
C LYS A 180 -6.47 -21.23 -2.17
N GLN A 181 -6.07 -21.39 -0.92
CA GLN A 181 -6.58 -22.42 0.00
C GLN A 181 -7.79 -21.97 0.82
N ILE A 182 -8.21 -20.70 0.72
CA ILE A 182 -9.30 -20.12 1.51
C ILE A 182 -10.48 -19.79 0.59
N ASN A 183 -11.70 -20.11 1.03
CA ASN A 183 -12.91 -19.97 0.21
C ASN A 183 -13.51 -18.56 0.25
N ASN A 184 -13.55 -17.92 1.42
CA ASN A 184 -14.21 -16.64 1.62
C ASN A 184 -13.15 -15.54 1.73
N VAL A 185 -12.93 -14.83 0.63
CA VAL A 185 -11.87 -13.84 0.49
C VAL A 185 -12.43 -12.56 -0.10
N THR A 186 -12.29 -11.44 0.63
CA THR A 186 -12.59 -10.11 0.12
C THR A 186 -11.34 -9.24 0.13
N LEU A 187 -10.84 -8.88 -1.05
CA LEU A 187 -9.70 -7.99 -1.22
C LEU A 187 -10.20 -6.64 -1.72
N VAL A 188 -9.61 -5.54 -1.24
CA VAL A 188 -9.88 -4.20 -1.77
C VAL A 188 -8.54 -3.51 -2.05
N GLY A 189 -8.44 -2.84 -3.20
CA GLY A 189 -7.22 -2.14 -3.59
C GLY A 189 -7.43 -1.12 -4.70
N ASP A 190 -6.45 -0.24 -4.89
CA ASP A 190 -6.42 0.74 -5.99
C ASP A 190 -5.16 0.52 -6.84
N TYR A 191 -5.33 -0.03 -8.05
CA TYR A 191 -4.22 -0.31 -8.97
C TYR A 191 -3.35 0.93 -9.18
N TYR A 192 -3.95 2.10 -9.43
CA TYR A 192 -3.19 3.31 -9.75
C TYR A 192 -2.45 3.90 -8.54
N GLN A 193 -2.62 3.33 -7.33
CA GLN A 193 -1.83 3.68 -6.14
C GLN A 193 -0.75 2.65 -5.77
N HIS A 194 -0.43 1.71 -6.67
CA HIS A 194 0.68 0.79 -6.45
C HIS A 194 2.04 1.51 -6.59
N SER A 195 3.10 0.97 -5.97
CA SER A 195 4.49 1.45 -6.12
C SER A 195 4.72 2.93 -5.75
N VAL A 196 3.99 3.44 -4.76
CA VAL A 196 4.15 4.84 -4.30
C VAL A 196 4.99 4.99 -3.03
N ASN A 197 5.22 3.90 -2.28
CA ASN A 197 5.91 3.91 -0.98
C ASN A 197 7.40 3.52 -1.10
N GLY A 198 8.28 4.29 -0.46
CA GLY A 198 9.69 4.47 -0.82
C GLY A 198 10.62 3.26 -0.89
N GLN A 199 10.32 2.12 -0.25
CA GLN A 199 11.30 1.01 -0.13
C GLN A 199 11.07 -0.17 -1.10
N ASN A 200 9.84 -0.43 -1.57
CA ASN A 200 9.54 -1.61 -2.41
C ASN A 200 8.61 -1.27 -3.59
N ASN A 201 9.12 -0.47 -4.54
CA ASN A 201 8.34 -0.03 -5.71
C ASN A 201 8.38 -1.00 -6.91
N PHE A 202 9.15 -2.08 -6.84
CA PHE A 202 9.41 -2.99 -7.96
C PHE A 202 9.19 -4.46 -7.59
N GLY A 203 8.99 -5.29 -8.62
CA GLY A 203 8.78 -6.73 -8.49
C GLY A 203 7.30 -7.11 -8.42
N LYS A 204 7.03 -8.42 -8.29
CA LYS A 204 5.67 -8.97 -8.34
C LYS A 204 4.68 -8.22 -7.42
N PRO A 205 3.41 -8.03 -7.82
CA PRO A 205 2.87 -8.42 -9.12
C PRO A 205 3.29 -7.50 -10.27
N PHE A 206 3.58 -6.22 -9.98
CA PHE A 206 3.86 -5.20 -11.00
C PHE A 206 5.29 -5.33 -11.56
N THR A 207 5.37 -5.91 -12.76
CA THR A 207 6.59 -6.19 -13.53
C THR A 207 6.40 -5.68 -14.96
N ASP A 208 7.42 -5.72 -15.80
CA ASP A 208 7.26 -5.33 -17.21
C ASP A 208 6.19 -6.16 -17.94
N LYS A 209 5.97 -7.41 -17.48
CA LYS A 209 4.89 -8.28 -17.97
C LYS A 209 3.50 -7.85 -17.47
N ILE A 210 3.41 -7.26 -16.29
CA ILE A 210 2.16 -6.81 -15.64
C ILE A 210 2.25 -5.29 -15.46
N ASN A 211 2.15 -4.58 -16.58
CA ASN A 211 2.37 -3.14 -16.69
C ASN A 211 1.11 -2.35 -17.06
N SER A 212 -0.05 -3.00 -17.16
CA SER A 212 -1.33 -2.35 -17.41
C SER A 212 -2.42 -2.87 -16.47
N TYR A 213 -3.51 -2.10 -16.38
CA TYR A 213 -4.66 -2.44 -15.52
C TYR A 213 -5.32 -3.75 -15.97
N GLU A 214 -5.45 -3.95 -17.28
CA GLU A 214 -6.05 -5.13 -17.91
C GLU A 214 -5.21 -6.37 -17.64
N LYS A 215 -3.87 -6.26 -17.75
CA LYS A 215 -2.98 -7.38 -17.42
C LYS A 215 -3.01 -7.73 -15.93
N TYR A 216 -3.18 -6.72 -15.07
CA TYR A 216 -3.35 -6.96 -13.64
C TYR A 216 -4.68 -7.66 -13.33
N ILE A 217 -5.78 -7.26 -13.98
CA ILE A 217 -7.06 -7.97 -13.91
C ILE A 217 -6.93 -9.42 -14.37
N GLN A 218 -6.30 -9.64 -15.54
CA GLN A 218 -6.07 -11.00 -16.05
C GLN A 218 -5.28 -11.85 -15.06
N LEU A 219 -4.20 -11.29 -14.47
CA LEU A 219 -3.42 -11.98 -13.45
C LEU A 219 -4.28 -12.40 -12.25
N LEU A 220 -5.21 -11.56 -11.80
CA LEU A 220 -6.10 -11.87 -10.68
C LEU A 220 -7.11 -12.98 -11.06
N GLN A 221 -7.67 -12.90 -12.25
CA GLN A 221 -8.61 -13.90 -12.78
C GLN A 221 -7.94 -15.27 -12.99
N ASP A 222 -6.69 -15.29 -13.47
CA ASP A 222 -5.87 -16.51 -13.59
C ASP A 222 -5.65 -17.17 -12.21
N ASN A 223 -5.62 -16.36 -11.15
CA ASN A 223 -5.56 -16.81 -9.76
C ASN A 223 -6.93 -17.13 -9.15
N LYS A 224 -7.99 -17.16 -9.97
CA LYS A 224 -9.38 -17.51 -9.61
C LYS A 224 -10.06 -16.51 -8.66
N PHE A 225 -9.70 -15.23 -8.77
CA PHE A 225 -10.45 -14.14 -8.14
C PHE A 225 -11.46 -13.56 -9.12
N TYR A 226 -12.69 -13.36 -8.66
CA TYR A 226 -13.63 -12.46 -9.32
C TYR A 226 -13.18 -11.01 -9.12
N THR A 227 -13.05 -10.27 -10.22
CA THR A 227 -12.58 -8.88 -10.21
C THR A 227 -13.76 -7.93 -10.41
N ASP A 228 -14.15 -7.23 -9.34
CA ASP A 228 -15.10 -6.13 -9.44
C ASP A 228 -14.35 -4.84 -9.75
N THR A 229 -14.63 -4.27 -10.93
CA THR A 229 -14.02 -3.05 -11.44
C THR A 229 -14.98 -1.86 -11.46
N SER A 230 -16.18 -2.03 -10.92
CA SER A 230 -17.32 -1.13 -11.12
C SER A 230 -17.84 -0.50 -9.83
N SER A 231 -17.84 -1.24 -8.71
CA SER A 231 -18.50 -0.77 -7.48
C SER A 231 -17.82 0.45 -6.84
N LEU A 232 -16.50 0.61 -7.00
CA LEU A 232 -15.73 1.64 -6.31
C LEU A 232 -15.01 2.61 -7.26
N ILE A 233 -15.71 3.05 -8.32
CA ILE A 233 -15.19 4.04 -9.28
C ILE A 233 -15.55 5.50 -8.96
N ASN A 234 -16.46 5.72 -8.00
CA ASN A 234 -16.91 7.07 -7.61
C ASN A 234 -16.20 7.50 -6.31
N SER A 235 -15.39 8.55 -6.39
CA SER A 235 -14.72 9.19 -5.27
C SER A 235 -15.72 9.96 -4.42
N ARG A 236 -15.80 9.62 -3.13
CA ARG A 236 -16.56 10.38 -2.12
C ARG A 236 -15.75 11.54 -1.54
N ARG A 237 -14.55 11.75 -2.06
CA ARG A 237 -13.58 12.74 -1.57
C ARG A 237 -13.38 13.84 -2.58
N CYS A 238 -12.95 13.48 -3.79
CA CYS A 238 -12.60 14.46 -4.81
C CYS A 238 -13.86 15.03 -5.47
N SER A 239 -13.82 16.31 -5.81
CA SER A 239 -14.86 16.99 -6.58
C SER A 239 -14.86 16.53 -8.05
N ILE A 240 -15.92 16.89 -8.78
CA ILE A 240 -16.05 16.60 -10.22
C ILE A 240 -14.85 17.14 -11.02
N ASN A 241 -14.47 18.40 -10.80
CA ASN A 241 -13.36 19.04 -11.53
C ASN A 241 -12.00 18.35 -11.26
N ILE A 242 -11.78 17.85 -10.05
CA ILE A 242 -10.55 17.10 -9.73
C ILE A 242 -10.56 15.73 -10.39
N CYS A 243 -11.70 15.02 -10.33
CA CYS A 243 -11.85 13.72 -10.98
C CYS A 243 -11.68 13.83 -12.50
N ASP A 244 -12.30 14.81 -13.13
CA ASP A 244 -12.20 15.05 -14.58
C ASP A 244 -10.79 15.44 -15.00
N PHE A 245 -10.10 16.26 -14.20
CA PHE A 245 -8.70 16.58 -14.44
C PHE A 245 -7.80 15.34 -14.35
N VAL A 246 -7.99 14.50 -13.34
CA VAL A 246 -7.24 13.24 -13.20
C VAL A 246 -7.54 12.28 -14.34
N ASN A 247 -8.81 12.17 -14.74
CA ASN A 247 -9.22 11.31 -15.83
C ASN A 247 -8.60 11.76 -17.16
N SER A 248 -8.79 13.03 -17.52
CA SER A 248 -8.24 13.60 -18.75
C SER A 248 -6.71 13.60 -18.81
N LYS A 249 -6.02 14.04 -17.75
CA LYS A 249 -4.55 14.17 -17.76
C LYS A 249 -3.83 12.87 -17.45
N LEU A 250 -4.36 12.01 -16.57
CA LEU A 250 -3.68 10.79 -16.15
C LEU A 250 -4.28 9.51 -16.73
N ASN A 251 -5.36 9.57 -17.51
CA ASN A 251 -6.08 8.41 -18.04
C ASN A 251 -6.43 7.38 -16.95
N ILE A 252 -6.99 7.88 -15.85
CA ILE A 252 -7.43 7.06 -14.71
C ILE A 252 -8.96 7.22 -14.60
N PRO A 253 -9.75 6.13 -14.67
CA PRO A 253 -11.21 6.20 -14.73
C PRO A 253 -11.84 6.48 -13.35
N ILE A 254 -11.46 7.60 -12.73
CA ILE A 254 -12.05 8.12 -11.50
C ILE A 254 -13.24 9.02 -11.83
N LYS A 255 -14.32 8.87 -11.09
CA LYS A 255 -15.50 9.75 -11.13
C LYS A 255 -15.73 10.38 -9.76
N SER A 256 -16.49 11.46 -9.71
CA SER A 256 -16.95 12.06 -8.45
C SER A 256 -18.27 11.43 -8.02
N ALA A 257 -18.47 11.26 -6.71
CA ALA A 257 -19.77 10.95 -6.12
C ALA A 257 -20.63 12.20 -5.88
N ASP A 258 -20.17 13.37 -6.33
CA ASP A 258 -20.85 14.66 -6.23
C ASP A 258 -21.20 15.09 -4.78
N ILE A 259 -20.26 14.81 -3.86
CA ILE A 259 -20.41 15.14 -2.43
C ILE A 259 -19.69 16.44 -2.06
N ASN A 260 -18.52 16.70 -2.66
CA ASN A 260 -17.69 17.86 -2.34
C ASN A 260 -17.42 18.72 -3.58
N THR A 261 -17.20 20.00 -3.35
CA THR A 261 -16.85 21.01 -4.36
C THR A 261 -15.38 21.41 -4.25
N GLY A 262 -14.72 21.66 -5.39
CA GLY A 262 -13.33 22.10 -5.41
C GLY A 262 -12.79 22.17 -6.82
N ASN A 263 -11.74 22.96 -7.03
CA ASN A 263 -11.15 23.22 -8.35
C ASN A 263 -9.67 22.86 -8.42
N ILE A 264 -9.18 22.65 -9.64
CA ILE A 264 -7.75 22.66 -9.94
C ILE A 264 -7.35 24.11 -10.21
N ILE A 265 -6.47 24.67 -9.38
CA ILE A 265 -6.11 26.09 -9.40
C ILE A 265 -4.62 26.24 -9.73
N LYS A 266 -4.30 26.85 -10.87
CA LYS A 266 -2.92 27.22 -11.21
C LYS A 266 -2.45 28.36 -10.30
N VAL A 267 -1.35 28.13 -9.59
CA VAL A 267 -0.70 29.18 -8.78
C VAL A 267 0.16 30.06 -9.69
N SER A 268 0.11 31.37 -9.45
CA SER A 268 0.87 32.39 -10.16
C SER A 268 2.01 32.91 -9.28
N ALA A 269 2.93 33.67 -9.86
CA ALA A 269 3.99 34.32 -9.08
C ALA A 269 3.47 35.31 -8.03
N LYS A 270 2.27 35.88 -8.23
CA LYS A 270 1.71 36.88 -7.30
C LYS A 270 1.18 36.28 -6.00
N ASN A 271 0.74 35.02 -6.02
CA ASN A 271 0.06 34.38 -4.88
C ASN A 271 0.81 33.15 -4.35
N ILE A 272 2.02 32.86 -4.85
CA ILE A 272 2.77 31.67 -4.43
C ILE A 272 3.11 31.69 -2.94
N ASP A 273 3.51 32.84 -2.41
CA ASP A 273 3.89 32.96 -1.00
C ASP A 273 2.69 32.82 -0.06
N ASP A 274 1.51 33.34 -0.44
CA ASP A 274 0.26 33.15 0.30
C ASP A 274 -0.10 31.66 0.37
N ILE A 275 0.04 30.94 -0.74
CA ILE A 275 -0.23 29.49 -0.77
C ILE A 275 0.80 28.74 0.07
N LEU A 276 2.10 29.02 -0.09
CA LEU A 276 3.17 28.31 0.60
C LEU A 276 3.15 28.54 2.12
N SER A 277 2.88 29.76 2.58
CA SER A 277 2.82 30.12 4.00
C SER A 277 1.52 29.67 4.70
N ASN A 278 0.44 29.43 3.96
CA ASN A 278 -0.85 29.07 4.56
C ASN A 278 -0.90 27.61 5.06
N ASN A 279 -0.84 27.42 6.38
CA ASN A 279 -0.85 26.09 7.02
C ASN A 279 -2.16 25.30 6.86
N SER A 280 -3.28 25.93 6.46
CA SER A 280 -4.53 25.20 6.14
C SER A 280 -4.44 24.43 4.81
N ILE A 281 -3.49 24.79 3.93
CA ILE A 281 -3.24 24.12 2.66
C ILE A 281 -2.07 23.17 2.83
N LYS A 282 -2.29 21.86 2.68
CA LYS A 282 -1.21 20.86 2.82
C LYS A 282 -0.35 20.80 1.56
N LYS A 283 0.97 20.98 1.69
CA LYS A 283 1.89 20.93 0.53
C LYS A 283 2.33 19.51 0.25
N LEU A 284 2.25 19.12 -1.01
CA LEU A 284 2.58 17.78 -1.50
C LEU A 284 3.76 17.90 -2.46
N ILE A 285 4.91 17.35 -2.04
CA ILE A 285 6.16 17.35 -2.83
C ILE A 285 6.55 15.93 -3.23
N LEU A 286 7.25 15.72 -4.34
CA LEU A 286 7.64 14.36 -4.73
C LEU A 286 8.60 13.72 -3.71
N GLN A 287 9.60 14.47 -3.27
CA GLN A 287 10.64 14.03 -2.34
C GLN A 287 11.08 15.18 -1.45
N LYS A 288 11.62 14.86 -0.26
CA LYS A 288 12.22 15.85 0.64
C LYS A 288 13.40 16.56 -0.06
N PRO A 289 13.68 17.84 0.29
CA PRO A 289 14.89 18.49 -0.19
C PRO A 289 16.13 17.70 0.25
N SER A 290 17.16 17.66 -0.60
CA SER A 290 18.40 16.93 -0.31
C SER A 290 19.15 17.53 0.88
N ASN A 291 19.07 18.86 1.06
CA ASN A 291 19.75 19.60 2.11
C ASN A 291 18.72 20.34 2.95
N GLY A 292 18.57 19.94 4.21
CA GLY A 292 17.68 20.59 5.16
C GLY A 292 16.21 20.18 5.01
N ASN A 293 15.33 21.14 5.29
CA ASN A 293 13.88 20.94 5.35
C ASN A 293 13.17 22.17 4.77
N TYR A 294 11.91 22.06 4.36
CA TYR A 294 11.11 23.26 4.05
C TYR A 294 10.43 23.80 5.31
N SER A 295 10.33 25.13 5.43
CA SER A 295 9.65 25.80 6.54
C SER A 295 8.13 25.66 6.53
N PHE A 296 7.52 25.38 5.37
CA PHE A 296 6.09 25.16 5.24
C PHE A 296 5.67 23.72 5.54
N ASN A 297 4.38 23.52 5.85
CA ASN A 297 3.82 22.22 6.19
C ASN A 297 3.67 21.28 4.98
N TYR A 298 4.65 20.40 4.76
CA TYR A 298 4.59 19.46 3.63
C TYR A 298 4.53 17.98 4.03
N ILE A 299 4.21 17.15 3.04
CA ILE A 299 4.34 15.70 3.07
C ILE A 299 4.71 15.22 1.66
N SER A 300 5.38 14.06 1.55
CA SER A 300 5.68 13.52 0.23
C SER A 300 4.41 12.99 -0.47
N TRP A 301 4.40 12.99 -1.80
CA TRP A 301 3.30 12.44 -2.61
C TRP A 301 2.96 11.01 -2.16
N GLY A 302 3.97 10.15 -2.01
CA GLY A 302 3.78 8.77 -1.55
C GLY A 302 3.26 8.67 -0.12
N ASN A 303 3.86 9.39 0.84
CA ASN A 303 3.46 9.30 2.26
C ASN A 303 2.08 9.89 2.53
N SER A 304 1.55 10.72 1.63
CA SER A 304 0.18 11.24 1.71
C SER A 304 -0.89 10.20 1.35
N LYS A 305 -0.51 9.02 0.82
CA LYS A 305 -1.45 7.95 0.50
C LYS A 305 -2.29 7.60 1.74
N GLY A 306 -3.59 7.46 1.53
CA GLY A 306 -4.57 7.23 2.60
C GLY A 306 -5.11 8.51 3.26
N ASP A 307 -4.34 9.59 3.28
CA ASP A 307 -4.76 10.84 3.92
C ASP A 307 -5.84 11.59 3.12
N THR A 308 -6.53 12.49 3.82
CA THR A 308 -7.50 13.44 3.29
C THR A 308 -7.26 14.81 3.93
N TYR A 309 -7.26 15.87 3.13
CA TYR A 309 -7.06 17.25 3.57
C TYR A 309 -8.17 18.14 3.00
N ASP A 310 -8.44 19.27 3.65
CA ASP A 310 -9.43 20.24 3.19
C ASP A 310 -9.02 20.89 1.86
N LYS A 311 -7.74 21.32 1.79
CA LYS A 311 -7.12 21.87 0.59
C LYS A 311 -5.69 21.35 0.47
N THR A 312 -5.23 21.16 -0.76
CA THR A 312 -3.85 20.73 -1.01
C THR A 312 -3.16 21.61 -2.03
N CYS A 313 -1.84 21.65 -1.97
CA CYS A 313 -0.98 22.27 -2.97
C CYS A 313 0.02 21.24 -3.49
N VAL A 314 -0.14 20.81 -4.74
CA VAL A 314 0.77 19.88 -5.41
C VAL A 314 1.88 20.69 -6.08
N ILE A 315 3.11 20.50 -5.61
CA ILE A 315 4.30 21.10 -6.20
C ILE A 315 4.88 20.11 -7.21
N LEU A 316 4.83 20.48 -8.48
CA LEU A 316 5.20 19.63 -9.60
C LEU A 316 6.72 19.42 -9.70
N THR A 317 7.09 18.45 -10.53
CA THR A 317 8.48 18.15 -10.92
C THR A 317 8.70 18.42 -12.41
N ASP A 318 9.95 18.38 -12.87
CA ASP A 318 10.31 18.68 -14.26
C ASP A 318 9.51 17.83 -15.25
N LYS A 319 9.28 16.55 -14.93
CA LYS A 319 8.51 15.59 -15.76
C LYS A 319 7.01 15.88 -15.84
N THR A 320 6.49 16.70 -14.93
CA THR A 320 5.06 16.92 -14.71
C THR A 320 4.69 18.39 -14.81
N ASP A 321 5.66 19.26 -15.11
CA ASP A 321 5.56 20.72 -15.02
C ASP A 321 4.48 21.29 -15.94
N ASN A 322 4.31 20.67 -17.11
CA ASN A 322 3.35 21.04 -18.13
C ASN A 322 1.99 20.34 -17.98
N ILE A 323 1.66 19.70 -16.84
CA ILE A 323 0.37 18.97 -16.70
C ILE A 323 -0.87 19.83 -16.94
N LEU A 324 -0.76 21.15 -16.75
CA LEU A 324 -1.83 22.11 -17.01
C LEU A 324 -1.95 22.50 -18.49
N GLU A 325 -0.97 22.15 -19.32
CA GLU A 325 -0.94 22.44 -20.75
C GLU A 325 -1.66 21.34 -21.54
N ASP A 326 -2.21 21.67 -22.70
CA ASP A 326 -2.96 20.73 -23.55
C ASP A 326 -2.08 19.67 -24.20
N ASN A 327 -0.79 19.97 -24.39
CA ASN A 327 0.20 19.06 -24.94
C ASN A 327 0.71 18.02 -23.92
N PHE A 328 0.21 18.00 -22.68
CA PHE A 328 0.64 17.03 -21.68
C PHE A 328 0.23 15.61 -22.07
N GLU A 329 1.22 14.73 -22.22
CA GLU A 329 0.98 13.33 -22.51
C GLU A 329 1.48 12.44 -21.37
N VAL A 330 0.56 11.70 -20.73
CA VAL A 330 0.87 10.79 -19.61
C VAL A 330 1.87 9.69 -19.97
N LYS A 331 1.96 9.30 -21.25
CA LYS A 331 2.94 8.31 -21.74
C LYS A 331 4.40 8.77 -21.59
N ASN A 332 4.64 10.07 -21.46
CA ASN A 332 5.98 10.65 -21.33
C ASN A 332 6.52 10.58 -19.89
N ILE A 333 5.70 10.16 -18.92
CA ILE A 333 6.11 9.95 -17.53
C ILE A 333 6.08 8.46 -17.16
N SER A 334 6.96 8.05 -16.25
CA SER A 334 6.96 6.66 -15.79
C SER A 334 5.72 6.34 -14.95
N GLN A 335 5.29 5.07 -14.97
CA GLN A 335 4.14 4.60 -14.20
C GLN A 335 4.24 4.96 -12.71
N ILE A 336 5.43 4.89 -12.12
CA ILE A 336 5.65 5.26 -10.71
C ILE A 336 5.37 6.75 -10.47
N ILE A 337 5.80 7.63 -11.37
CA ILE A 337 5.54 9.07 -11.25
C ILE A 337 4.05 9.36 -11.47
N ARG A 338 3.42 8.73 -12.47
CA ARG A 338 1.98 8.80 -12.71
C ARG A 338 1.17 8.41 -11.46
N ASN A 339 1.49 7.27 -10.85
CA ASN A 339 0.81 6.78 -9.64
C ASN A 339 1.01 7.72 -8.45
N LYS A 340 2.23 8.23 -8.23
CA LYS A 340 2.49 9.20 -7.15
C LYS A 340 1.76 10.52 -7.37
N LEU A 341 1.72 11.01 -8.61
CA LEU A 341 1.00 12.24 -8.96
C LEU A 341 -0.51 12.06 -8.78
N TYR A 342 -1.05 10.92 -9.19
CA TYR A 342 -2.44 10.55 -8.92
C TYR A 342 -2.77 10.55 -7.42
N VAL A 343 -1.89 9.96 -6.59
CA VAL A 343 -2.04 10.06 -5.12
C VAL A 343 -2.09 11.53 -4.69
N ALA A 344 -1.14 12.36 -5.12
CA ALA A 344 -1.05 13.76 -4.72
C ALA A 344 -2.31 14.58 -5.10
N LEU A 345 -2.79 14.44 -6.34
CA LEU A 345 -3.97 15.15 -6.85
C LEU A 345 -5.28 14.74 -6.14
N THR A 346 -5.32 13.57 -5.51
CA THR A 346 -6.55 12.99 -4.94
C THR A 346 -6.60 13.01 -3.41
N ARG A 347 -5.82 13.89 -2.78
CA ARG A 347 -5.81 14.05 -1.31
C ARG A 347 -6.78 15.11 -0.81
N SER A 348 -7.19 16.06 -1.65
CA SER A 348 -8.09 17.14 -1.27
C SER A 348 -9.56 16.72 -1.31
N LYS A 349 -10.35 17.21 -0.35
CA LYS A 349 -11.82 17.27 -0.45
C LYS A 349 -12.34 18.62 -0.96
N GLY A 350 -11.48 19.62 -1.09
CA GLY A 350 -11.78 20.94 -1.64
C GLY A 350 -10.83 21.25 -2.80
N ASP A 351 -10.26 22.46 -2.84
CA ASP A 351 -9.36 22.87 -3.92
C ASP A 351 -8.01 22.14 -3.93
N VAL A 352 -7.45 22.01 -5.12
CA VAL A 352 -6.09 21.52 -5.38
C VAL A 352 -5.33 22.62 -6.12
N TYR A 353 -4.41 23.27 -5.42
CA TYR A 353 -3.49 24.24 -5.99
C TYR A 353 -2.34 23.52 -6.68
N ILE A 354 -1.93 24.00 -7.85
CA ILE A 354 -0.83 23.45 -8.63
C ILE A 354 0.26 24.50 -8.77
N ILE A 355 1.44 24.21 -8.21
CA ILE A 355 2.65 25.02 -8.42
C ILE A 355 3.53 24.31 -9.44
N GLN A 356 3.76 24.97 -10.57
CA GLN A 356 4.74 24.54 -11.58
C GLN A 356 6.15 24.55 -10.97
N LYS A 357 6.95 23.54 -11.30
CA LYS A 357 8.33 23.35 -10.86
C LYS A 357 9.18 24.60 -11.15
N LYS A 358 9.06 25.17 -12.35
CA LYS A 358 9.79 26.40 -12.73
C LYS A 358 9.48 27.56 -11.79
N LEU A 359 8.20 27.71 -11.42
CA LEU A 359 7.77 28.75 -10.50
C LEU A 359 8.20 28.44 -9.05
N PHE A 360 8.16 27.19 -8.62
CA PHE A 360 8.64 26.83 -7.30
C PHE A 360 10.16 27.05 -7.16
N ASP A 361 10.94 26.74 -8.20
CA ASP A 361 12.39 26.92 -8.17
C ASP A 361 12.83 28.37 -7.99
N SER A 362 12.03 29.35 -8.41
CA SER A 362 12.36 30.77 -8.22
C SER A 362 12.21 31.23 -6.77
N VAL A 363 11.42 30.53 -5.95
CA VAL A 363 11.17 30.90 -4.54
C VAL A 363 11.68 29.87 -3.53
N LYS A 364 12.01 28.63 -3.94
CA LYS A 364 12.29 27.51 -3.03
C LYS A 364 13.36 27.81 -1.98
N ASN A 365 14.38 28.60 -2.33
CA ASN A 365 15.50 28.91 -1.45
C ASN A 365 15.07 29.74 -0.23
N ASN A 366 14.00 30.53 -0.35
CA ASN A 366 13.43 31.32 0.75
C ASN A 366 12.79 30.43 1.82
N TYR A 367 12.46 29.19 1.47
CA TYR A 367 11.77 28.24 2.34
C TYR A 367 12.67 27.13 2.88
N ILE A 368 13.96 27.07 2.50
CA ILE A 368 14.88 26.04 3.00
C ILE A 368 15.38 26.42 4.40
N ILE A 369 15.09 25.58 5.38
CA ILE A 369 15.72 25.57 6.68
C ILE A 369 16.95 24.65 6.60
N LYS A 370 18.15 25.22 6.65
CA LYS A 370 19.39 24.44 6.77
C LYS A 370 19.40 23.73 8.13
N GLN A 371 19.73 22.45 8.13
CA GLN A 371 19.97 21.67 9.36
C GLN A 371 21.38 21.90 9.87
#